data_AF-A0A1W9JL39-F1
#
_entry.id   AF-A0A1W9JL39-F1
#
_cell.length_a   1.000
_cell.length_b   1.000
_cell.length_c   1.000
_cell.angle_alpha   90.00
_cell.angle_beta   90.00
_cell.angle_gamma   90.00
#
_symmetry.space_group_name_H-M   'P 1'
#
loop_
_entity.id
_entity.type
_entity.pdbx_description
1 polymer ?
#
loop_
_entity_poly.entity_id
_entity_poly.type
_entity_poly.pdbx_seq_one_letter_code
_entity_poly.pdbx_strand_id
1 'polypeptide(L)'
;MDRNYYSTTSTFVHPNEFNWRTAFHEAGHAAAIHLGNRQKQLPPVFFEIHIKRPNNAYDDFFAKVIDGNLIQNLPIAVVESFTELPDTHQQHACQRAYEADVVNLLVGPLAEAKYVSIRDDEVFNINLINFNALHNYGGYSDLEKALSYLDHFIASKVQREEKMQELLLQAFGFIDNRRHWKCILNLAHYILESQQEIISCDEAIGIFDRCLTTNTPFRSVRYPFLFG
;
A
#
# COMPACT_ATOMS: atom_id res chain seq x y z
N MET A 1 -33.98 -29.01 18.87
CA MET A 1 -32.92 -29.58 18.00
C MET A 1 -31.69 -28.73 18.21
N ASP A 2 -30.88 -29.12 19.18
CA ASP A 2 -29.63 -28.44 19.53
C ASP A 2 -28.56 -28.73 18.48
N ARG A 3 -27.95 -27.68 17.93
CA ARG A 3 -26.74 -27.80 17.12
C ARG A 3 -25.55 -27.32 17.96
N ASN A 4 -24.78 -28.29 18.43
CA ASN A 4 -23.48 -28.10 19.05
C ASN A 4 -22.55 -27.36 18.09
N TYR A 5 -22.20 -26.10 18.40
CA TYR A 5 -21.01 -25.45 17.86
C TYR A 5 -19.80 -25.92 18.68
N TYR A 6 -19.27 -27.10 18.36
CA TYR A 6 -17.86 -27.34 18.62
C TYR A 6 -17.07 -26.62 17.52
N SER A 7 -16.90 -25.30 17.68
CA SER A 7 -15.96 -24.52 16.88
C SER A 7 -14.55 -24.81 17.38
N THR A 8 -14.03 -25.99 17.04
CA THR A 8 -12.59 -26.24 17.05
C THR A 8 -11.97 -25.57 15.83
N THR A 9 -11.94 -24.25 15.81
CA THR A 9 -11.08 -23.46 14.91
C THR A 9 -10.12 -22.71 15.80
N SER A 10 -9.14 -23.44 16.32
CA SER A 10 -7.89 -22.84 16.79
C SER A 10 -7.12 -22.38 15.54
N THR A 11 -7.57 -21.32 14.89
CA THR A 11 -6.74 -20.58 13.95
C THR A 11 -5.55 -20.07 14.76
N PHE A 12 -4.36 -20.53 14.39
CA PHE A 12 -3.12 -20.10 15.00
C PHE A 12 -2.89 -18.65 14.56
N VAL A 13 -3.51 -17.69 15.25
CA VAL A 13 -3.26 -16.27 15.03
C VAL A 13 -1.82 -16.04 15.44
N HIS A 14 -0.97 -15.65 14.49
CA HIS A 14 0.43 -15.37 14.78
C HIS A 14 0.46 -14.32 15.91
N PRO A 15 1.25 -14.49 16.99
CA PRO A 15 1.23 -13.58 18.13
C PRO A 15 1.56 -12.11 17.76
N ASN A 16 2.14 -11.89 16.57
CA ASN A 16 2.45 -10.58 16.00
C ASN A 16 1.64 -10.25 14.72
N GLU A 17 0.42 -10.77 14.58
CA GLU A 17 -0.42 -10.60 13.37
C GLU A 17 -0.59 -9.13 12.97
N PHE A 18 -0.79 -8.26 13.96
CA PHE A 18 -0.90 -6.82 13.72
C PHE A 18 0.37 -6.26 13.06
N ASN A 19 1.55 -6.65 13.53
CA ASN A 19 2.83 -6.19 13.00
C ASN A 19 2.99 -6.61 11.53
N TRP A 20 2.58 -7.83 11.19
CA TRP A 20 2.63 -8.31 9.80
C TRP A 20 1.72 -7.50 8.90
N ARG A 21 0.46 -7.27 9.31
CA ARG A 21 -0.48 -6.44 8.57
C ARG A 21 0.09 -5.05 8.32
N THR A 22 0.59 -4.39 9.36
CA THR A 22 1.24 -3.07 9.25
C THR A 22 2.45 -3.11 8.34
N ALA A 23 3.33 -4.11 8.46
CA ALA A 23 4.51 -4.19 7.60
C ALA A 23 4.17 -4.37 6.11
N PHE A 24 3.14 -5.17 5.80
CA PHE A 24 2.65 -5.32 4.43
C PHE A 24 1.98 -4.04 3.90
N HIS A 25 1.24 -3.35 4.76
CA HIS A 25 0.62 -2.07 4.46
C HIS A 25 1.68 -1.03 4.06
N GLU A 26 2.67 -0.81 4.91
CA GLU A 26 3.73 0.18 4.66
C GLU A 26 4.64 -0.22 3.48
N ALA A 27 4.97 -1.50 3.35
CA ALA A 27 5.71 -1.99 2.19
C ALA A 27 4.94 -1.78 0.88
N GLY A 28 3.61 -1.87 0.91
CA GLY A 28 2.72 -1.55 -0.21
C GLY A 28 2.87 -0.10 -0.66
N HIS A 29 2.75 0.85 0.27
CA HIS A 29 2.96 2.27 -0.04
C HIS A 29 4.34 2.55 -0.63
N ALA A 30 5.40 2.10 0.04
CA ALA A 30 6.78 2.30 -0.41
C ALA A 30 7.01 1.73 -1.82
N ALA A 31 6.46 0.54 -2.09
CA ALA A 31 6.55 -0.07 -3.42
C ALA A 31 5.81 0.75 -4.49
N ALA A 32 4.63 1.28 -4.19
CA ALA A 32 3.88 2.12 -5.13
C ALA A 32 4.61 3.44 -5.42
N ILE A 33 5.08 4.11 -4.37
CA ILE A 33 5.83 5.37 -4.46
C ILE A 33 7.08 5.21 -5.32
N HIS A 34 7.81 4.09 -5.19
CA HIS A 34 9.01 3.88 -5.99
C HIS A 34 8.71 3.24 -7.36
N LEU A 35 8.16 2.03 -7.36
CA LEU A 35 7.98 1.22 -8.57
C LEU A 35 6.83 1.73 -9.43
N GLY A 36 5.70 2.07 -8.80
CA GLY A 36 4.51 2.57 -9.48
C GLY A 36 4.76 3.90 -10.18
N ASN A 37 5.34 4.86 -9.45
CA ASN A 37 5.69 6.16 -10.03
C ASN A 37 6.73 6.02 -11.16
N ARG A 38 7.75 5.17 -10.99
CA ARG A 38 8.74 4.90 -12.04
C ARG A 38 8.10 4.29 -13.28
N GLN A 39 7.16 3.35 -13.14
CA GLN A 39 6.43 2.75 -14.27
C GLN A 39 5.60 3.80 -15.01
N LYS A 40 5.04 4.78 -14.30
CA LYS A 40 4.30 5.92 -14.85
C LYS A 40 5.20 7.05 -15.37
N GLN A 41 6.53 6.89 -15.32
CA GLN A 41 7.52 7.89 -15.70
C GLN A 41 7.34 9.22 -14.94
N LEU A 42 6.94 9.13 -13.67
CA LEU A 42 6.77 10.28 -12.78
C LEU A 42 8.11 10.63 -12.10
N PRO A 43 8.28 11.88 -11.66
CA PRO A 43 9.47 12.28 -10.91
C PRO A 43 9.69 11.38 -9.68
N PRO A 44 10.95 11.10 -9.30
CA PRO A 44 11.24 10.39 -8.07
C PRO A 44 10.80 11.23 -6.87
N VAL A 45 10.29 10.56 -5.83
CA VAL A 45 9.90 11.20 -4.56
C VAL A 45 10.65 10.53 -3.43
N PHE A 46 11.09 11.32 -2.47
CA PHE A 46 11.72 10.84 -1.26
C PHE A 46 10.67 10.42 -0.23
N PHE A 47 10.96 9.34 0.50
CA PHE A 47 10.15 8.85 1.61
C PHE A 47 11.04 8.12 2.62
N GLU A 48 10.54 7.94 3.84
CA GLU A 48 11.17 7.12 4.87
C GLU A 48 10.13 6.18 5.48
N ILE A 49 10.56 5.07 6.06
CA ILE A 49 9.70 4.19 6.84
C ILE A 49 10.14 4.29 8.30
N HIS A 50 9.31 4.91 9.13
CA HIS A 50 9.55 5.07 10.57
C HIS A 50 8.93 3.90 11.30
N ILE A 51 9.71 3.22 12.12
CA ILE A 51 9.34 2.01 12.87
C ILE A 51 9.52 2.28 14.36
N LYS A 52 8.44 2.14 15.12
CA LYS A 52 8.45 2.12 16.58
C LYS A 52 8.18 0.70 17.04
N ARG A 53 9.16 0.11 17.74
CA ARG A 53 9.04 -1.23 18.31
C ARG A 53 8.51 -1.17 19.74
N PRO A 54 7.80 -2.22 20.19
CA PRO A 54 7.30 -2.29 21.55
C PRO A 54 8.46 -2.45 22.54
N ASN A 55 8.62 -1.51 23.48
CA ASN A 55 9.66 -1.58 24.52
C ASN A 55 9.20 -2.37 25.75
N ASN A 56 7.89 -2.60 25.88
CA ASN A 56 7.26 -3.35 26.95
C ASN A 56 5.97 -4.00 26.41
N ALA A 57 5.29 -4.78 27.25
CA ALA A 57 4.08 -5.51 26.85
C ALA A 57 2.84 -4.63 26.57
N TYR A 58 2.93 -3.31 26.75
CA TYR A 58 1.84 -2.35 26.56
C TYR A 58 2.07 -1.40 25.39
N ASP A 59 3.27 -1.38 24.83
CA ASP A 59 3.55 -0.63 23.61
C ASP A 59 3.16 -1.49 22.40
N ASP A 60 2.55 -0.87 21.40
CA ASP A 60 2.25 -1.51 20.13
C ASP A 60 3.38 -1.29 19.13
N PHE A 61 3.58 -2.27 18.25
CA PHE A 61 4.39 -2.07 17.05
C PHE A 61 3.69 -1.08 16.12
N PHE A 62 4.47 -0.16 15.58
CA PHE A 62 3.99 0.81 14.61
C PHE A 62 5.04 0.97 13.52
N ALA A 63 4.61 0.97 12.26
CA ALA A 63 5.42 1.40 11.14
C ALA A 63 4.61 2.37 10.30
N LYS A 64 5.27 3.36 9.70
CA LYS A 64 4.62 4.33 8.83
C LYS A 64 5.56 4.88 7.78
N VAL A 65 5.11 4.94 6.53
CA VAL A 65 5.75 5.70 5.46
C VAL A 65 5.51 7.20 5.69
N ILE A 66 6.60 7.96 5.75
CA ILE A 66 6.62 9.42 5.89
C ILE A 66 6.99 10.03 4.53
N ASP A 67 6.30 11.12 4.18
CA ASP A 67 6.38 11.82 2.89
C ASP A 67 5.94 10.98 1.69
N GLY A 68 6.70 10.96 0.59
CA GLY A 68 6.41 10.13 -0.57
C GLY A 68 5.31 10.62 -1.53
N ASN A 69 4.71 11.80 -1.29
CA ASN A 69 3.65 12.32 -2.18
C ASN A 69 4.26 13.17 -3.31
N LEU A 70 3.88 12.90 -4.55
CA LEU A 70 4.23 13.71 -5.72
C LEU A 70 3.68 15.13 -5.62
N ILE A 71 2.50 15.29 -5.02
CA ILE A 71 1.86 16.61 -4.94
C ILE A 71 2.65 17.61 -4.10
N GLN A 72 3.49 17.14 -3.16
CA GLN A 72 4.36 18.01 -2.35
C GLN A 72 5.48 18.65 -3.17
N ASN A 73 5.80 18.10 -4.34
CA ASN A 73 6.84 18.60 -5.25
C ASN A 73 6.27 19.49 -6.37
N LEU A 74 4.97 19.77 -6.37
CA LEU A 74 4.36 20.65 -7.36
C LEU A 74 4.64 22.13 -7.04
N PRO A 75 4.92 22.97 -8.04
CA PRO A 75 5.03 24.41 -7.82
C PRO A 75 3.73 24.97 -7.23
N ILE A 76 3.81 25.79 -6.18
CA ILE A 76 2.65 26.41 -5.49
C ILE A 76 1.70 27.09 -6.47
N ALA A 77 2.25 27.78 -7.49
CA ALA A 77 1.47 28.44 -8.52
C ALA A 77 0.57 27.49 -9.34
N VAL A 78 0.90 26.20 -9.46
CA VAL A 78 0.09 25.19 -10.16
C VAL A 78 -1.06 24.69 -9.28
N VAL A 79 -0.87 24.68 -7.95
CA VAL A 79 -1.91 24.27 -6.99
C VAL A 79 -3.00 25.33 -6.90
N GLU A 80 -2.65 26.61 -6.93
CA GLU A 80 -3.60 27.74 -6.85
C GLU A 80 -4.38 27.99 -8.15
N SER A 81 -3.93 27.47 -9.30
CA SER A 81 -4.48 27.80 -10.62
C SER A 81 -5.38 26.73 -11.25
N PHE A 82 -5.69 25.63 -10.54
CA PHE A 82 -6.59 24.58 -11.03
C PHE A 82 -7.97 25.07 -11.46
N THR A 83 -8.45 26.15 -10.85
CA THR A 83 -9.76 26.75 -11.12
C THR A 83 -9.73 27.84 -12.21
N GLU A 84 -8.55 28.31 -12.63
CA GLU A 84 -8.45 29.56 -13.42
C GLU A 84 -7.83 29.43 -14.80
N LEU A 85 -7.19 28.30 -15.16
CA LEU A 85 -6.49 28.17 -16.44
C LEU A 85 -7.06 27.05 -17.32
N PRO A 86 -7.40 27.34 -18.60
CA PRO A 86 -7.84 26.32 -19.53
C PRO A 86 -6.65 25.46 -20.02
N ASP A 87 -6.75 24.16 -19.79
CA ASP A 87 -6.13 23.06 -20.53
C ASP A 87 -4.66 23.28 -20.96
N THR A 88 -3.80 23.49 -19.97
CA THR A 88 -2.35 23.58 -20.18
C THR A 88 -1.66 22.30 -19.75
N HIS A 89 -0.47 22.02 -20.32
CA HIS A 89 0.37 20.88 -19.94
C HIS A 89 0.63 20.76 -18.42
N GLN A 90 0.57 21.87 -17.68
CA GLN A 90 0.74 21.90 -16.22
C GLN A 90 -0.45 21.30 -15.46
N GLN A 91 -1.68 21.53 -15.93
CA GLN A 91 -2.88 20.93 -15.34
C GLN A 91 -2.86 19.40 -15.49
N HIS A 92 -2.45 18.92 -16.68
CA HIS A 92 -2.25 17.48 -16.94
C HIS A 92 -1.14 16.87 -16.07
N ALA A 93 -0.01 17.56 -15.91
CA ALA A 93 1.06 17.08 -15.04
C ALA A 93 0.61 16.98 -13.58
N CYS A 94 -0.18 17.96 -13.14
CA CYS A 94 -0.69 18.01 -11.78
C CYS A 94 -1.76 16.95 -11.51
N GLN A 95 -2.72 16.77 -12.42
CA GLN A 95 -3.71 15.71 -12.32
C GLN A 95 -3.04 14.33 -12.24
N ARG A 96 -2.01 14.08 -13.06
CA ARG A 96 -1.25 12.81 -12.98
C ARG A 96 -0.57 12.62 -11.63
N ALA A 97 -0.08 13.69 -10.99
CA ALA A 97 0.49 13.60 -9.65
C ALA A 97 -0.56 13.23 -8.61
N TYR A 98 -1.74 13.87 -8.63
CA TYR A 98 -2.85 13.51 -7.74
C TYR A 98 -3.33 12.08 -7.95
N GLU A 99 -3.57 11.66 -9.20
CA GLU A 99 -4.01 10.29 -9.51
C GLU A 99 -2.97 9.25 -9.10
N ALA A 100 -1.68 9.55 -9.28
CA ALA A 100 -0.61 8.68 -8.83
C ALA A 100 -0.55 8.57 -7.30
N ASP A 101 -0.67 9.69 -6.59
CA ASP A 101 -0.68 9.67 -5.13
C ASP A 101 -1.92 8.95 -4.57
N VAL A 102 -3.09 9.08 -5.20
CA VAL A 102 -4.28 8.27 -4.85
C VAL A 102 -3.98 6.79 -5.03
N VAL A 103 -3.38 6.37 -6.15
CA VAL A 103 -2.99 4.96 -6.32
C VAL A 103 -1.98 4.54 -5.25
N ASN A 104 -0.99 5.36 -4.95
CA ASN A 104 0.02 5.06 -3.92
C ASN A 104 -0.62 4.87 -2.54
N LEU A 105 -1.66 5.65 -2.20
CA LEU A 105 -2.45 5.50 -0.98
C LEU A 105 -3.28 4.21 -0.98
N LEU A 106 -3.90 3.83 -2.10
CA LEU A 106 -4.73 2.61 -2.15
C LEU A 106 -3.92 1.31 -2.09
N VAL A 107 -2.65 1.33 -2.51
CA VAL A 107 -1.81 0.14 -2.56
C VAL A 107 -1.49 -0.41 -1.16
N GLY A 108 -1.35 0.43 -0.13
CA GLY A 108 -1.09 -0.02 1.25
C GLY A 108 -2.20 -0.93 1.80
N PRO A 109 -3.44 -0.45 1.89
CA PRO A 109 -4.58 -1.25 2.33
C PRO A 109 -4.83 -2.50 1.47
N LEU A 110 -4.58 -2.42 0.16
CA LEU A 110 -4.68 -3.58 -0.74
C LEU A 110 -3.58 -4.62 -0.49
N ALA A 111 -2.37 -4.19 -0.17
CA ALA A 111 -1.28 -5.09 0.19
C ALA A 111 -1.60 -5.85 1.48
N GLU A 112 -2.11 -5.13 2.48
CA GLU A 112 -2.60 -5.72 3.72
C GLU A 112 -3.75 -6.72 3.48
N ALA A 113 -4.74 -6.35 2.66
CA ALA A 113 -5.84 -7.23 2.29
C ALA A 113 -5.36 -8.50 1.57
N LYS A 114 -4.39 -8.38 0.66
CA LYS A 114 -3.81 -9.53 -0.03
C LYS A 114 -3.07 -10.44 0.93
N TYR A 115 -2.29 -9.89 1.86
CA TYR A 115 -1.63 -10.66 2.89
C TYR A 115 -2.63 -11.48 3.72
N VAL A 116 -3.68 -10.82 4.22
CA VAL A 116 -4.75 -11.47 5.00
C VAL A 116 -5.41 -12.60 4.19
N SER A 117 -5.74 -12.36 2.92
CA SER A 117 -6.34 -13.41 2.08
C SER A 117 -5.41 -14.61 1.89
N ILE A 118 -4.10 -14.40 1.70
CA ILE A 118 -3.12 -15.50 1.53
C ILE A 118 -2.97 -16.29 2.83
N ARG A 119 -2.97 -15.60 3.98
CA ARG A 119 -2.88 -16.21 5.31
C ARG A 119 -4.10 -17.11 5.58
N ASP A 120 -5.29 -16.64 5.22
CA ASP A 120 -6.55 -17.32 5.49
C ASP A 120 -6.94 -18.35 4.41
N ASP A 121 -6.07 -18.58 3.42
CA ASP A 121 -6.35 -19.43 2.24
C ASP A 121 -7.60 -18.97 1.46
N GLU A 122 -7.83 -17.66 1.44
CA GLU A 122 -8.91 -16.99 0.71
C GLU A 122 -8.43 -16.42 -0.64
N VAL A 123 -9.38 -16.19 -1.54
CA VAL A 123 -9.11 -15.62 -2.86
C VAL A 123 -9.06 -14.10 -2.80
N PHE A 124 -7.90 -13.51 -3.12
CA PHE A 124 -7.79 -12.08 -3.36
C PHE A 124 -8.51 -11.68 -4.65
N ASN A 125 -9.66 -11.01 -4.54
CA ASN A 125 -10.54 -10.72 -5.67
C ASN A 125 -11.06 -9.28 -5.64
N ILE A 126 -10.86 -8.55 -6.73
CA ILE A 126 -11.30 -7.16 -6.88
C ILE A 126 -12.82 -6.98 -6.77
N ASN A 127 -13.61 -8.00 -7.12
CA ASN A 127 -15.07 -7.95 -6.98
C ASN A 127 -15.53 -8.06 -5.51
N LEU A 128 -14.65 -8.54 -4.63
CA LEU A 128 -14.91 -8.65 -3.19
C LEU A 128 -14.29 -7.47 -2.42
N ILE A 129 -13.28 -6.82 -2.99
CA ILE A 129 -12.56 -5.70 -2.38
C ILE A 129 -13.01 -4.40 -3.06
N ASN A 130 -14.13 -3.87 -2.58
CA ASN A 130 -14.55 -2.52 -2.95
C ASN A 130 -13.84 -1.47 -2.08
N PHE A 131 -13.92 -0.19 -2.49
CA PHE A 131 -13.32 0.92 -1.75
C PHE A 131 -13.66 0.88 -0.25
N ASN A 132 -14.93 0.69 0.11
CA ASN A 132 -15.34 0.66 1.51
C ASN A 132 -14.77 -0.52 2.31
N ALA A 133 -14.49 -1.66 1.67
CA ALA A 133 -13.90 -2.82 2.33
C ALA A 133 -12.47 -2.54 2.83
N LEU A 134 -11.74 -1.61 2.20
CA LEU A 134 -10.37 -1.26 2.57
C LEU A 134 -10.24 -0.59 3.95
N HIS A 135 -11.33 -0.04 4.51
CA HIS A 135 -11.35 0.44 5.89
C HIS A 135 -11.01 -0.66 6.91
N ASN A 136 -11.23 -1.94 6.57
CA ASN A 136 -10.90 -3.07 7.43
C ASN A 136 -9.42 -3.47 7.40
N TYR A 137 -8.62 -2.84 6.53
CA TYR A 137 -7.22 -3.17 6.26
C TYR A 137 -6.33 -1.93 6.43
N GLY A 138 -6.45 -1.26 7.58
CA GLY A 138 -5.66 -0.07 7.91
C GLY A 138 -5.98 1.19 7.11
N GLY A 139 -6.79 1.09 6.05
CA GLY A 139 -6.93 2.14 5.04
C GLY A 139 -7.78 3.34 5.40
N TYR A 140 -8.28 3.49 6.63
CA TYR A 140 -9.18 4.59 6.96
C TYR A 140 -8.59 5.97 6.60
N SER A 141 -7.37 6.24 7.07
CA SER A 141 -6.69 7.52 6.78
C SER A 141 -6.32 7.66 5.30
N ASP A 142 -5.95 6.57 4.63
CA ASP A 142 -5.56 6.60 3.23
C ASP A 142 -6.74 6.91 2.31
N LEU A 143 -7.89 6.31 2.62
CA LEU A 143 -9.13 6.48 1.88
C LEU A 143 -9.67 7.91 2.03
N GLU A 144 -9.65 8.48 3.23
CA GLU A 144 -10.01 9.88 3.46
C GLU A 144 -9.10 10.83 2.67
N LYS A 145 -7.80 10.59 2.70
CA LYS A 145 -6.82 11.40 1.96
C LYS A 145 -6.98 11.24 0.44
N ALA A 146 -7.24 10.03 -0.04
CA ALA A 146 -7.51 9.75 -1.45
C ALA A 146 -8.76 10.48 -1.95
N LEU A 147 -9.84 10.48 -1.17
CA LEU A 147 -11.06 11.24 -1.50
C LEU A 147 -10.78 12.74 -1.51
N SER A 148 -10.09 13.25 -0.50
CA SER A 148 -9.70 14.66 -0.43
C SER A 148 -8.90 15.08 -1.66
N TYR A 149 -7.96 14.27 -2.13
CA TYR A 149 -7.20 14.54 -3.36
C TYR A 149 -8.09 14.67 -4.59
N LEU A 150 -9.08 13.79 -4.77
CA LEU A 150 -10.01 13.88 -5.90
C LEU A 150 -10.92 15.12 -5.84
N ASP A 151 -11.28 15.57 -4.63
CA ASP A 151 -12.09 16.79 -4.44
C ASP A 151 -11.39 18.05 -5.00
N HIS A 152 -10.06 18.07 -5.10
CA HIS A 152 -9.31 19.24 -5.58
C HIS A 152 -9.45 19.48 -7.09
N PHE A 153 -9.73 18.45 -7.90
CA PHE A 153 -9.72 18.58 -9.36
C PHE A 153 -10.94 17.98 -10.07
N ILE A 154 -11.85 17.34 -9.34
CA ILE A 154 -13.09 16.79 -9.91
C ILE A 154 -14.29 17.32 -9.12
N ALA A 155 -15.06 18.23 -9.71
CA ALA A 155 -16.19 18.85 -9.03
C ALA A 155 -17.41 17.91 -8.85
N SER A 156 -17.67 17.03 -9.82
CA SER A 156 -18.82 16.11 -9.78
C SER A 156 -18.54 14.89 -8.90
N LYS A 157 -19.42 14.65 -7.93
CA LYS A 157 -19.34 13.46 -7.06
C LYS A 157 -19.39 12.15 -7.85
N VAL A 158 -20.24 12.07 -8.88
CA VAL A 158 -20.36 10.87 -9.72
C VAL A 158 -19.05 10.60 -10.46
N GLN A 159 -18.44 11.63 -11.03
CA GLN A 159 -17.14 11.50 -11.71
C GLN A 159 -16.01 11.14 -10.72
N ARG A 160 -16.09 11.60 -9.46
CA ARG A 160 -15.15 11.19 -8.41
C ARG A 160 -15.28 9.72 -8.07
N GLU A 161 -16.50 9.21 -7.96
CA GLU A 161 -16.76 7.79 -7.70
C GLU A 161 -16.26 6.91 -8.86
N GLU A 162 -16.52 7.31 -10.11
CA GLU A 162 -16.00 6.64 -11.30
C GLU A 162 -14.46 6.65 -11.34
N LYS A 163 -13.84 7.80 -11.08
CA LYS A 163 -12.38 7.93 -11.04
C LYS A 163 -11.78 7.12 -9.89
N MET A 164 -12.40 7.11 -8.71
CA MET A 164 -11.92 6.31 -7.59
C MET A 164 -11.93 4.82 -7.93
N GLN A 165 -12.98 4.33 -8.59
CA GLN A 165 -13.05 2.95 -9.04
C GLN A 165 -11.96 2.63 -10.07
N GLU A 166 -11.69 3.54 -11.02
CA GLU A 166 -10.60 3.39 -11.99
C GLU A 166 -9.23 3.28 -11.28
N LEU A 167 -8.96 4.18 -10.34
CA LEU A 167 -7.69 4.20 -9.60
C LEU A 167 -7.54 2.98 -8.68
N LEU A 168 -8.64 2.50 -8.09
CA LEU A 168 -8.66 1.25 -7.34
C LEU A 168 -8.30 0.04 -8.21
N LEU A 169 -8.82 -0.03 -9.44
CA LEU A 169 -8.45 -1.09 -10.39
C LEU A 169 -6.98 -1.03 -10.75
N GLN A 170 -6.41 0.17 -10.92
CA GLN A 170 -4.96 0.34 -11.15
C GLN A 170 -4.14 -0.14 -9.96
N ALA A 171 -4.52 0.24 -8.74
CA ALA A 171 -3.85 -0.19 -7.51
C ALA A 171 -3.94 -1.72 -7.31
N PHE A 172 -5.11 -2.31 -7.59
CA PHE A 172 -5.28 -3.76 -7.57
C PHE A 172 -4.37 -4.46 -8.58
N GLY A 173 -4.32 -3.97 -9.82
CA GLY A 173 -3.43 -4.51 -10.85
C GLY A 173 -1.95 -4.40 -10.46
N PHE A 174 -1.56 -3.34 -9.75
CA PHE A 174 -0.23 -3.20 -9.20
C PHE A 174 0.08 -4.29 -8.16
N ILE A 175 -0.83 -4.54 -7.22
CA ILE A 175 -0.70 -5.58 -6.19
C ILE A 175 -0.76 -7.01 -6.76
N ASP A 176 -1.57 -7.23 -7.79
CA ASP A 176 -1.70 -8.55 -8.40
C ASP A 176 -0.48 -8.94 -9.26
N ASN A 177 0.32 -7.96 -9.67
CA ASN A 177 1.59 -8.21 -10.32
C ASN A 177 2.56 -8.99 -9.42
N ARG A 178 2.92 -10.20 -9.85
CA ARG A 178 3.81 -11.10 -9.09
C ARG A 178 5.17 -10.48 -8.74
N ARG A 179 5.75 -9.64 -9.60
CA ARG A 179 7.04 -9.00 -9.33
C ARG A 179 6.91 -7.91 -8.27
N HIS A 180 5.87 -7.09 -8.35
CA HIS A 180 5.59 -6.07 -7.34
C HIS A 180 5.29 -6.73 -5.99
N TRP A 181 4.45 -7.77 -5.98
CA TRP A 181 4.14 -8.51 -4.76
C TRP A 181 5.39 -9.12 -4.10
N LYS A 182 6.31 -9.69 -4.89
CA LYS A 182 7.60 -10.19 -4.37
C LYS A 182 8.43 -9.07 -3.72
N CYS A 183 8.42 -7.86 -4.30
CA CYS A 183 9.11 -6.69 -3.74
C CYS A 183 8.49 -6.27 -2.41
N ILE A 184 7.15 -6.17 -2.36
CA ILE A 184 6.39 -5.84 -1.16
C ILE A 184 6.67 -6.85 -0.05
N LEU A 185 6.61 -8.14 -0.36
CA LEU A 185 6.91 -9.21 0.58
C LEU A 185 8.32 -9.06 1.16
N ASN A 186 9.34 -8.88 0.32
CA ASN A 186 10.72 -8.74 0.78
C ASN A 186 10.91 -7.51 1.69
N LEU A 187 10.28 -6.38 1.36
CA LEU A 187 10.35 -5.19 2.20
C LEU A 187 9.57 -5.36 3.51
N ALA A 188 8.40 -6.00 3.49
CA ALA A 188 7.62 -6.28 4.70
C ALA A 188 8.42 -7.16 5.68
N HIS A 189 9.08 -8.20 5.18
CA HIS A 189 10.01 -9.00 5.98
C HIS A 189 11.15 -8.15 6.56
N TYR A 190 11.75 -7.29 5.75
CA TYR A 190 12.81 -6.40 6.23
C TYR A 190 12.33 -5.42 7.31
N ILE A 191 11.13 -4.84 7.16
CA ILE A 191 10.48 -4.00 8.19
C ILE A 191 10.32 -4.75 9.50
N LEU A 192 9.96 -6.03 9.46
CA LEU A 192 9.75 -6.84 10.66
C LEU A 192 11.07 -7.25 11.33
N GLU A 193 12.07 -7.64 10.54
CA GLU A 193 13.34 -8.23 10.99
C GLU A 193 14.40 -7.20 11.36
N SER A 194 14.44 -6.05 10.66
CA SER A 194 15.43 -4.99 10.88
C SER A 194 15.30 -4.39 12.27
N GLN A 195 16.39 -4.13 12.98
CA GLN A 195 16.34 -3.42 14.27
C GLN A 195 16.38 -1.89 14.13
N GLN A 196 16.32 -1.37 12.90
CA GLN A 196 16.33 0.07 12.62
C GLN A 196 15.00 0.70 12.99
N GLU A 197 15.06 1.92 13.52
CA GLU A 197 13.87 2.78 13.74
C GLU A 197 13.48 3.55 12.47
N ILE A 198 14.41 3.74 11.53
CA ILE A 198 14.16 4.42 10.26
C ILE A 198 14.81 3.60 9.16
N ILE A 199 14.02 3.25 8.14
CA ILE A 199 14.49 2.71 6.88
C ILE A 199 14.43 3.84 5.86
N SER A 200 15.59 4.19 5.29
CA SER A 200 15.68 5.24 4.29
C SER A 200 15.10 4.83 2.93
N CYS A 201 14.77 5.82 2.09
CA CYS A 201 14.37 5.62 0.70
C CYS A 201 15.37 4.73 -0.05
N ASP A 202 16.67 5.02 0.07
CA ASP A 202 17.73 4.30 -0.63
C ASP A 202 17.83 2.83 -0.19
N GLU A 203 17.63 2.54 1.10
CA GLU A 203 17.59 1.17 1.60
C GLU A 203 16.40 0.39 1.04
N ALA A 204 15.21 0.99 1.05
CA ALA A 204 14.01 0.40 0.46
C ALA A 204 14.18 0.14 -1.04
N ILE A 205 14.72 1.12 -1.78
CA ILE A 205 15.06 0.98 -3.21
C ILE A 205 16.05 -0.16 -3.43
N GLY A 206 17.08 -0.26 -2.59
CA GLY A 206 18.05 -1.35 -2.66
C GLY A 206 17.40 -2.73 -2.51
N ILE A 207 16.36 -2.86 -1.67
CA ILE A 207 15.58 -4.10 -1.54
C ILE A 207 14.79 -4.39 -2.82
N PHE A 208 14.13 -3.37 -3.39
CA PHE A 208 13.37 -3.50 -4.62
C PHE A 208 14.25 -3.89 -5.82
N ASP A 209 15.39 -3.24 -5.99
CA ASP A 209 16.31 -3.52 -7.10
C ASP A 209 16.87 -4.95 -7.01
N ARG A 210 17.22 -5.43 -5.81
CA ARG A 210 17.61 -6.84 -5.59
C ARG A 210 16.47 -7.81 -5.93
N CYS A 211 15.23 -7.45 -5.61
CA CYS A 211 14.07 -8.27 -5.91
C CYS A 211 13.81 -8.38 -7.42
N LEU A 212 13.98 -7.28 -8.16
CA LEU A 212 13.76 -7.21 -9.60
C LEU A 212 14.88 -7.86 -10.42
N THR A 213 16.12 -7.85 -9.92
CA THR A 213 17.28 -8.46 -10.59
C THR A 213 17.42 -9.96 -10.34
N THR A 214 16.88 -10.47 -9.23
CA THR A 214 16.90 -11.90 -8.92
C THR A 214 15.85 -12.66 -9.72
N ASN A 215 16.26 -13.23 -10.87
CA ASN A 215 15.54 -14.26 -11.64
C ASN A 215 15.51 -15.61 -10.90
N THR A 216 15.28 -15.62 -9.59
CA THR A 216 15.01 -16.86 -8.87
C THR A 216 13.56 -17.27 -9.13
N PRO A 217 13.30 -18.49 -9.65
CA PRO A 217 11.95 -18.98 -9.85
C PRO A 217 11.22 -18.96 -8.51
N PHE A 218 10.00 -18.40 -8.52
CA PHE A 218 9.11 -18.37 -7.38
C PHE A 218 8.84 -19.81 -6.92
N ARG A 219 9.59 -20.27 -5.90
CA ARG A 219 9.10 -21.34 -5.05
C ARG A 219 8.12 -20.66 -4.12
N SER A 220 6.84 -20.98 -4.26
CA SER A 220 5.88 -20.83 -3.17
C SER A 220 6.55 -21.45 -1.95
N VAL A 221 7.04 -20.60 -1.06
CA VAL A 221 7.49 -21.06 0.25
C VAL A 221 6.19 -21.44 0.93
N ARG A 222 5.83 -22.72 0.84
CA ARG A 222 5.00 -23.32 1.88
C ARG A 222 5.74 -22.99 3.18
N TYR A 223 5.13 -22.14 3.98
CA TYR A 223 5.63 -21.78 5.30
C TYR A 223 6.08 -23.07 5.99
N PRO A 224 7.33 -23.15 6.47
CA PRO A 224 7.79 -24.35 7.14
C PRO A 224 7.05 -24.46 8.47
N PHE A 225 6.06 -25.35 8.51
CA PHE A 225 5.58 -25.93 9.75
C PHE A 225 6.77 -26.66 10.39
N LEU A 226 7.42 -26.01 11.36
CA LEU A 226 8.34 -26.66 12.27
C LEU A 226 7.50 -27.58 13.17
N PHE A 227 7.45 -28.87 12.82
CA PHE A 227 7.10 -29.91 13.77
C PHE A 227 8.30 -30.11 14.70
N GLY A 228 8.11 -29.74 15.96
CA GLY A 228 8.90 -30.14 17.11
C GLY A 228 7.94 -30.53 18.23
#